data_AF-A0A9K3IP31-F1
#
_entry.id   AF-A0A9K3IP31-F1
#
_cell.length_a   1.000
_cell.length_b   1.000
_cell.length_c   1.000
_cell.angle_alpha   90.00
_cell.angle_beta   90.00
_cell.angle_gamma   90.00
#
_symmetry.space_group_name_H-M   'P 1'
#
loop_
_entity.id
_entity.type
_entity.pdbx_description
1 polymer ?
#
loop_
_entity_poly.entity_id
_entity_poly.type
_entity_poly.pdbx_seq_one_letter_code
_entity_poly.pdbx_strand_id
1 'polypeptide(L)'
;MQSFLDGLVDPRGWLDSWGHKDTAYCGEYMNYGPGSSTNQRVNWPHYHAITDPKTAKFFTVAHFISGYNWLPKTGVPFTAGFKNRSVLLN
;
A
#
# COMPACT_ATOMS: atom_id res chain seq x y z
N MET A 1 -1.04 0.87 -1.17
CA MET A 1 -0.01 0.39 -2.12
C MET A 1 -0.46 0.67 -3.53
N GLN A 2 0.47 0.90 -4.47
CA GLN A 2 0.19 1.18 -5.88
C GLN A 2 -0.81 2.32 -6.10
N SER A 3 -0.84 3.31 -5.20
CA SER A 3 -1.79 4.44 -5.23
C SER A 3 -1.09 5.76 -5.58
N PHE A 4 -1.83 6.67 -6.21
CA PHE A 4 -1.42 8.07 -6.34
C PHE A 4 -1.61 8.75 -4.99
N LEU A 5 -0.60 9.48 -4.52
CA LEU A 5 -0.64 10.33 -3.34
C LEU A 5 -0.30 11.76 -3.77
N ASP A 6 -1.27 12.67 -3.62
CA ASP A 6 -1.10 14.08 -3.91
C ASP A 6 -0.31 14.80 -2.81
N GLY A 7 0.12 16.04 -3.06
CA GLY A 7 0.93 16.84 -2.16
C GLY A 7 0.24 17.24 -0.85
N LEU A 8 -1.06 16.96 -0.70
CA LEU A 8 -1.81 17.16 0.53
C LEU A 8 -1.36 16.21 1.66
N VAL A 9 -0.73 15.08 1.33
CA VAL A 9 -0.23 14.14 2.34
C VAL A 9 0.95 14.77 3.09
N ASP A 10 0.78 15.00 4.40
CA ASP A 10 1.86 15.45 5.29
C ASP A 10 3.09 14.53 5.11
N PRO A 11 4.32 15.06 4.96
CA PRO A 11 5.51 14.24 4.80
C PRO A 11 5.71 13.17 5.88
N ARG A 12 5.21 13.40 7.12
CA ARG A 12 5.19 12.40 8.21
C ARG A 12 4.27 11.22 7.92
N GLY A 13 3.22 11.43 7.12
CA GLY A 13 2.29 10.43 6.59
C GLY A 13 1.26 9.91 7.59
N TRP A 14 1.68 9.51 8.79
CA TRP A 14 0.84 8.84 9.78
C TRP A 14 0.72 9.67 11.05
N LEU A 15 -0.44 9.59 11.71
CA LEU A 15 -0.76 10.31 12.94
C LEU A 15 -1.18 9.32 14.02
N ASP A 16 -0.60 9.45 15.21
CA ASP A 16 -0.96 8.62 16.36
C ASP A 16 -2.08 9.28 17.17
N SER A 17 -3.32 9.05 16.75
CA SER A 17 -4.49 9.63 17.41
C SER A 17 -4.93 8.87 18.66
N TRP A 18 -4.46 7.64 18.86
CA TRP A 18 -4.99 6.71 19.87
C TRP A 18 -3.92 5.94 20.66
N GLY A 19 -2.65 6.31 20.53
CA GLY A 19 -1.55 5.69 21.29
C GLY A 19 -1.14 4.31 20.79
N HIS A 20 -1.27 4.05 19.49
CA HIS A 20 -0.97 2.76 18.87
C HIS A 20 0.28 2.79 17.97
N LYS A 21 1.05 3.88 17.99
CA LYS A 21 2.27 4.01 17.18
C LYS A 21 3.26 2.84 17.33
N ASP A 22 3.30 2.22 18.51
CA ASP A 22 4.26 1.16 18.83
C ASP A 22 3.77 -0.25 18.43
N THR A 23 2.51 -0.39 18.01
CA THR A 23 1.91 -1.70 17.67
C THR A 23 1.26 -1.74 16.28
N ALA A 24 0.91 -0.60 15.69
CA ALA A 24 0.24 -0.52 14.40
C ALA A 24 1.19 -0.88 13.23
N TYR A 25 0.76 -1.80 12.36
CA TYR A 25 1.46 -2.08 11.11
C TYR A 25 1.05 -1.08 10.02
N CYS A 26 1.98 -0.21 9.61
CA CYS A 26 1.75 0.82 8.59
C CYS A 26 2.68 0.58 7.39
N GLY A 27 2.14 0.08 6.27
CA GLY A 27 2.92 -0.28 5.09
C GLY A 27 2.64 0.58 3.85
N GLU A 28 3.69 1.10 3.22
CA GLU A 28 3.63 1.78 1.92
C GLU A 28 4.43 0.99 0.86
N TYR A 29 3.81 0.67 -0.28
CA TYR A 29 4.46 -0.07 -1.39
C TYR A 29 4.11 0.57 -2.73
N MET A 30 5.14 1.00 -3.48
CA MET A 30 5.02 1.55 -4.83
C MET A 30 3.90 2.61 -4.98
N ASN A 31 3.72 3.48 -3.98
CA ASN A 31 2.90 4.67 -4.16
C ASN A 31 3.62 5.65 -5.11
N TYR A 32 2.89 6.53 -5.77
CA TYR A 32 3.43 7.49 -6.74
C TYR A 32 2.75 8.86 -6.59
N GLY A 33 3.34 9.90 -7.17
CA GLY A 33 2.85 11.28 -7.03
C GLY A 33 3.64 12.11 -6.01
N PRO A 34 3.36 13.42 -5.91
CA PRO A 34 4.16 14.34 -5.10
C PRO A 34 4.16 14.03 -3.60
N GLY A 35 3.11 13.40 -3.06
CA GLY A 35 3.02 13.00 -1.65
C GLY A 35 3.58 11.62 -1.33
N SER A 36 4.14 10.90 -2.32
CA SER A 36 4.51 9.48 -2.16
C SER A 36 5.91 9.24 -1.61
N SER A 37 6.73 10.28 -1.43
CA SER A 37 8.06 10.14 -0.84
C SER A 37 7.96 9.65 0.60
N THR A 38 8.72 8.62 0.95
CA THR A 38 8.75 8.04 2.31
C THR A 38 9.88 8.60 3.18
N ASN A 39 10.71 9.50 2.66
CA ASN A 39 11.96 9.96 3.31
C ASN A 39 11.75 10.72 4.63
N GLN A 40 10.54 11.26 4.85
CA GLN A 40 10.21 12.06 6.04
C GLN A 40 9.11 11.42 6.89
N ARG A 41 8.78 10.15 6.61
CA ARG A 41 7.73 9.43 7.34
C ARG A 41 8.13 9.22 8.79
N VAL A 42 7.12 9.03 9.63
CA VAL A 42 7.32 8.71 11.04
C VAL A 42 8.30 7.56 11.26
N ASN A 43 9.07 7.62 12.34
CA ASN A 43 9.97 6.54 12.77
C ASN A 43 9.28 5.59 13.76
N TRP A 44 8.09 5.09 13.39
CA TRP A 44 7.36 4.14 14.23
C TRP A 44 7.95 2.72 14.07
N PRO A 45 8.00 1.89 15.13
CA PRO A 45 8.62 0.56 15.09
C PRO A 45 8.09 -0.36 13.96
N HIS A 46 6.81 -0.21 13.63
CA HIS A 46 6.11 -1.03 12.64
C HIS A 46 5.64 -0.21 11.42
N TYR A 47 6.29 0.93 11.16
CA TYR A 47 6.21 1.59 9.86
C TYR A 47 7.15 0.89 8.87
N HIS A 48 6.65 0.64 7.67
CA HIS A 48 7.36 -0.07 6.62
C HIS A 48 7.22 0.65 5.27
N ALA A 49 8.31 1.25 4.79
CA ALA A 49 8.49 1.51 3.37
C ALA A 49 8.85 0.18 2.69
N ILE A 50 7.83 -0.54 2.21
CA ILE A 50 7.97 -1.89 1.67
C ILE A 50 8.65 -1.82 0.31
N THR A 51 9.75 -2.55 0.17
CA THR A 51 10.50 -2.68 -1.11
C THR A 51 10.39 -4.07 -1.71
N ASP A 52 10.30 -5.12 -0.88
CA ASP A 52 10.15 -6.50 -1.34
C ASP A 52 8.70 -6.78 -1.82
N PRO A 53 8.49 -7.10 -3.11
CA PRO A 53 7.18 -7.50 -3.60
C PRO A 53 6.60 -8.71 -2.88
N LYS A 54 7.41 -9.61 -2.30
CA LYS A 54 6.91 -10.78 -1.54
C LYS A 54 6.13 -10.34 -0.30
N THR A 55 6.57 -9.29 0.39
CA THR A 55 5.85 -8.71 1.52
C THR A 55 4.54 -8.07 1.06
N ALA A 56 4.59 -7.24 0.02
CA ALA A 56 3.38 -6.58 -0.51
C ALA A 56 2.34 -7.58 -1.06
N LYS A 57 2.78 -8.77 -1.52
CA LYS A 57 1.92 -9.81 -2.09
C LYS A 57 0.86 -10.29 -1.09
N PHE A 58 1.16 -10.32 0.21
CA PHE A 58 0.20 -10.74 1.24
C PHE A 58 -1.05 -9.85 1.31
N PHE A 59 -0.93 -8.58 0.89
CA PHE A 59 -2.02 -7.61 0.88
C PHE A 59 -2.79 -7.56 -0.45
N THR A 60 -2.48 -8.46 -1.39
CA THR A 60 -3.23 -8.57 -2.66
C THR A 60 -4.56 -9.30 -2.46
N VAL A 61 -5.51 -9.08 -3.38
CA VAL A 61 -6.83 -9.72 -3.37
C VAL A 61 -6.72 -11.25 -3.32
N ALA A 62 -5.78 -11.83 -4.08
CA ALA A 62 -5.57 -13.27 -4.11
C ALA A 62 -5.15 -13.86 -2.76
N HIS A 63 -4.34 -13.13 -1.98
CA HIS A 63 -3.74 -13.66 -0.74
C HIS A 63 -4.51 -13.22 0.51
N PHE A 64 -4.90 -11.96 0.59
CA PHE A 64 -5.51 -11.40 1.80
C PHE A 64 -6.94 -11.90 2.02
N ILE A 65 -7.72 -11.98 0.94
CA ILE A 65 -9.15 -12.34 1.01
C ILE A 65 -9.49 -13.59 0.21
N SER A 66 -8.48 -14.37 -0.21
CA SER A 66 -8.65 -15.57 -1.02
C SER A 66 -9.55 -15.32 -2.25
N GLY A 67 -9.40 -14.16 -2.90
CA GLY A 67 -10.38 -13.61 -3.83
C GLY A 67 -10.75 -14.53 -5.01
N TYR A 68 -9.82 -15.38 -5.46
CA TYR A 68 -10.09 -16.37 -6.51
C TYR A 68 -11.23 -17.34 -6.18
N ASN A 69 -11.48 -17.60 -4.88
CA ASN A 69 -12.46 -18.60 -4.45
C ASN A 69 -13.90 -18.13 -4.61
N TRP A 70 -14.15 -16.81 -4.62
CA TRP A 70 -15.50 -16.28 -4.50
C TRP A 70 -15.80 -15.08 -5.40
N LEU A 71 -14.83 -14.20 -5.69
CA LEU A 71 -15.06 -13.03 -6.54
C LEU A 71 -15.52 -13.36 -7.97
N PRO A 72 -15.01 -14.42 -8.65
CA PRO A 72 -15.50 -14.74 -9.99
C PRO A 72 -17.02 -14.98 -10.07
N LYS A 73 -17.64 -15.46 -8.99
CA LYS A 73 -19.08 -15.74 -8.92
C LYS A 73 -19.93 -14.48 -8.76
N THR A 74 -19.34 -13.35 -8.38
CA THR A 74 -20.08 -12.09 -8.17
C THR A 74 -20.24 -11.28 -9.46
N GLY A 75 -19.45 -11.58 -10.49
CA GLY A 75 -19.40 -10.81 -11.74
C GLY A 75 -18.68 -9.45 -11.62
N VAL A 76 -18.18 -9.09 -10.44
CA VAL A 76 -17.46 -7.83 -10.22
C VAL A 76 -16.04 -7.95 -10.79
N PRO A 77 -15.59 -7.02 -11.66
CA PRO A 77 -14.21 -7.01 -12.13
C PRO A 77 -13.21 -6.80 -10.98
N PHE A 78 -12.12 -7.57 -10.96
CA PHE A 78 -11.09 -7.46 -9.93
C PHE A 78 -9.68 -7.70 -10.47
N THR A 79 -8.68 -7.14 -9.79
CA THR A 79 -7.26 -7.45 -10.00
C THR A 79 -6.78 -8.32 -8.84
N ALA A 80 -6.38 -9.55 -9.13
CA ALA A 80 -6.03 -10.52 -8.09
C ALA A 80 -4.67 -10.25 -7.42
N GLY A 81 -3.69 -9.75 -8.20
CA GLY A 81 -2.32 -9.47 -7.76
C GLY A 81 -1.98 -7.98 -7.85
N PHE A 82 -0.72 -7.67 -8.19
CA PHE A 82 -0.30 -6.29 -8.46
C PHE A 82 -0.87 -5.80 -9.79
N LYS A 83 -1.14 -4.50 -9.85
CA LYS A 83 -1.41 -3.83 -11.12
C LYS A 83 -0.10 -3.76 -11.91
N ASN A 84 -0.10 -4.27 -13.14
CA ASN A 84 0.97 -4.00 -14.08
C ASN A 84 0.85 -2.53 -14.50
N ARG A 85 1.79 -1.69 -14.05
CA ARG A 85 1.95 -0.36 -14.61
C ARG A 85 3.01 -0.46 -15.69
N SER A 86 2.58 -0.34 -16.95
CA SER A 86 3.49 0.02 -18.04
C SER A 86 4.13 1.33 -17.65
N VAL A 87 5.45 1.35 -17.46
CA VAL A 87 6.19 2.59 -17.28
C VAL A 87 6.05 3.32 -18.61
N LEU A 88 5.16 4.31 -18.69
CA LEU A 88 5.29 5.32 -19.73
C LEU A 88 6.53 6.12 -19.35
N LEU A 89 7.66 5.68 -19.91
CA LEU A 89 8.87 6.48 -19.97
C LEU A 89 8.51 7.71 -20.81
N ASN A 90 8.34 8.85 -20.13
CA ASN A 90 8.47 10.17 -20.73
C ASN A 90 9.80 10.75 -20.26
#